data_AF-A0AAW1SRM4-F1
#
_entry.id   AF-A0AAW1SRM4-F1
#
_cell.length_a   1.000
_cell.length_b   1.000
_cell.length_c   1.000
_cell.angle_alpha   90.00
_cell.angle_beta   90.00
_cell.angle_gamma   90.00
#
_symmetry.space_group_name_H-M   'P 1'
#
loop_
_entity.id
_entity.type
_entity.pdbx_description
1 polymer ?
#
loop_
_entity_poly.entity_id
_entity_poly.type
_entity_poly.pdbx_seq_one_letter_code
_entity_poly.pdbx_strand_id
1 'polypeptide(L)'
;MAQGRAKDHLKTPEGLYRLFSERKNSLVSFKPERLPKLAVGEESTRQKIYLLHAVADVVEVCEYGACDKGALRHICASSTNLPTCIAYYPAADGFDLLIGLTSGDVVVVKLGAQMEAPGQNSRPLGPIIFAADVAGDTSRLVSVAWIPTSHGCTFMAAHASGSVFVYPKCRAQQPCLRAAGAIRGIRGARGGRPPQRSGCWAA
;
A
#
# COMPACT_ATOMS: atom_id res chain seq x y z
N MET A 1 26.11 -27.63 7.79
CA MET A 1 24.74 -27.72 7.25
C MET A 1 24.80 -27.53 5.76
N ALA A 2 24.39 -28.52 4.96
CA ALA A 2 24.37 -28.40 3.51
C ALA A 2 23.26 -27.41 3.11
N GLN A 3 23.63 -26.24 2.59
CA GLN A 3 22.66 -25.35 1.97
C GLN A 3 22.14 -26.04 0.70
N GLY A 4 20.88 -26.48 0.74
CA GLY A 4 20.22 -26.99 -0.46
C GLY A 4 20.14 -25.89 -1.51
N ARG A 5 20.75 -26.11 -2.68
CA ARG A 5 20.66 -25.19 -3.81
C ARG A 5 19.22 -25.18 -4.33
N ALA A 6 18.59 -24.00 -4.38
CA ALA A 6 17.27 -23.85 -5.00
C ALA A 6 17.33 -24.26 -6.48
N LYS A 7 16.32 -24.99 -6.94
CA LYS A 7 16.21 -25.39 -8.36
C LYS A 7 15.64 -24.23 -9.18
N ASP A 8 16.20 -24.02 -10.36
CA ASP A 8 15.80 -22.97 -11.31
C ASP A 8 14.83 -23.48 -12.39
N HIS A 9 14.44 -24.74 -12.33
CA HIS A 9 13.49 -25.34 -13.27
C HIS A 9 12.66 -26.45 -12.64
N LEU A 10 11.45 -26.65 -13.19
CA LEU A 10 10.50 -27.68 -12.81
C LEU A 10 9.87 -28.25 -14.08
N LYS A 11 9.87 -29.58 -14.24
CA LYS A 11 9.20 -30.26 -15.36
C LYS A 11 7.87 -30.83 -14.90
N THR A 12 6.81 -30.56 -15.64
CA THR A 12 5.45 -31.07 -15.43
C THR A 12 4.90 -31.62 -16.76
N PRO A 13 3.71 -32.25 -16.79
CA PRO A 13 3.08 -32.69 -18.04
C PRO A 13 2.82 -31.55 -19.05
N GLU A 14 2.58 -30.33 -18.55
CA GLU A 14 2.33 -29.13 -19.36
C GLU A 14 3.62 -28.59 -20.00
N GLY A 15 4.79 -28.96 -19.49
CA GLY A 15 6.08 -28.57 -20.06
C GLY A 15 7.19 -28.32 -19.03
N LEU A 16 8.19 -27.54 -19.45
CA LEU A 16 9.33 -27.16 -18.62
C LEU A 16 9.16 -25.71 -18.15
N TYR A 17 8.94 -25.53 -16.86
CA TYR A 17 8.95 -24.24 -16.19
C TYR A 17 10.40 -23.89 -15.84
N ARG A 18 10.82 -22.67 -16.15
CA ARG A 18 12.13 -22.12 -15.79
C ARG A 18 11.95 -20.81 -15.05
N LEU A 19 12.83 -20.56 -14.09
CA LEU A 19 12.98 -19.28 -13.43
C LEU A 19 13.31 -18.23 -14.50
N PHE A 20 12.43 -17.25 -14.65
CA PHE A 20 12.53 -16.26 -15.73
C PHE A 20 13.56 -15.17 -15.43
N SER A 21 13.53 -14.62 -14.22
CA SER A 21 14.48 -13.62 -13.74
C SER A 21 14.67 -13.80 -12.24
N GLU A 22 15.89 -13.55 -11.76
CA GLU A 22 16.26 -13.70 -10.36
C GLU A 22 17.10 -12.50 -9.92
N ARG A 23 16.74 -11.92 -8.78
CA ARG A 23 17.59 -10.93 -8.10
C ARG A 23 18.32 -11.59 -6.93
N LYS A 24 19.58 -11.96 -7.16
CA LYS A 24 20.42 -12.61 -6.13
C LYS A 24 20.95 -11.63 -5.08
N ASN A 25 21.10 -10.37 -5.45
CA ASN A 25 21.66 -9.33 -4.60
C ASN A 25 20.59 -8.28 -4.29
N SER A 26 20.00 -8.36 -3.10
CA SER A 26 19.32 -7.22 -2.48
C SER A 26 20.34 -6.39 -1.71
N LEU A 27 20.18 -5.07 -1.70
CA LEU A 27 21.03 -4.15 -0.92
C LEU A 27 20.93 -4.39 0.59
N VAL A 28 19.95 -5.18 1.02
CA VAL A 28 19.68 -5.43 2.44
C VAL A 28 19.63 -6.94 2.68
N SER A 29 20.36 -7.38 3.71
CA SER A 29 20.26 -8.76 4.20
C SER A 29 18.82 -9.08 4.61
N PHE A 30 18.30 -10.23 4.19
CA PHE A 30 16.99 -10.72 4.60
C PHE A 30 16.90 -10.74 6.13
N LYS A 31 15.90 -10.06 6.68
CA LYS A 31 15.55 -10.11 8.09
C LYS A 31 14.20 -10.80 8.20
N PRO A 32 14.09 -12.00 8.80
CA PRO A 32 12.82 -12.74 8.86
C PRO A 32 11.72 -11.98 9.59
N GLU A 33 12.10 -11.06 10.48
CA GLU A 33 11.18 -10.15 11.18
C GLU A 33 10.60 -9.05 10.28
N ARG A 34 11.19 -8.85 9.09
CA ARG A 34 10.81 -7.87 8.08
C ARG A 34 10.52 -8.60 6.78
N LEU A 35 9.33 -9.19 6.71
CA LEU A 35 8.90 -9.91 5.53
C LEU A 35 8.84 -8.95 4.33
N PRO A 36 9.63 -9.17 3.28
CA PRO A 36 9.53 -8.36 2.07
C PRO A 36 8.14 -8.56 1.48
N LYS A 37 7.50 -7.46 1.11
CA LYS A 37 6.21 -7.49 0.39
C LYS A 37 6.45 -7.12 -1.06
N LEU A 38 5.86 -7.91 -1.95
CA LEU A 38 5.97 -7.78 -3.39
C LEU A 38 4.60 -7.38 -3.97
N ALA A 39 4.61 -6.46 -4.91
CA ALA A 39 3.48 -6.15 -5.77
C ALA A 39 3.95 -6.05 -7.22
N VAL A 40 3.04 -6.27 -8.15
CA VAL A 40 3.27 -6.03 -9.58
C VAL A 40 2.55 -4.73 -9.93
N GLY A 41 3.31 -3.77 -10.45
CA GLY A 41 2.81 -2.51 -10.95
C GLY A 41 2.82 -2.49 -12.48
N GLU A 42 1.96 -1.67 -13.05
CA GLU A 42 1.95 -1.39 -14.48
C GLU A 42 2.00 0.13 -14.70
N GLU A 43 2.64 0.56 -15.78
CA GLU A 43 2.53 1.93 -16.25
C GLU A 43 1.77 1.91 -17.57
N SER A 44 0.53 2.39 -17.51
CA SER A 44 -0.42 2.37 -18.62
C SER A 44 0.06 3.17 -19.84
N THR A 45 0.87 4.21 -19.65
CA THR A 45 1.39 5.06 -20.73
C THR A 45 2.49 4.38 -21.56
N ARG A 46 3.33 3.55 -20.92
CA ARG A 46 4.50 2.92 -21.56
C ARG A 46 4.38 1.41 -21.72
N GLN A 47 3.26 0.82 -21.28
CA GLN A 47 3.04 -0.63 -21.25
C GLN A 47 4.20 -1.37 -20.57
N LYS A 48 4.74 -0.77 -19.51
CA LYS A 48 5.84 -1.34 -18.74
C LYS A 48 5.30 -2.00 -17.48
N ILE A 49 5.78 -3.20 -17.21
CA ILE A 49 5.48 -3.95 -16.00
C ILE A 49 6.65 -3.79 -15.03
N TYR A 50 6.34 -3.39 -13.82
CA TYR A 50 7.29 -3.18 -12.74
C TYR A 50 7.07 -4.20 -11.61
N LEU A 51 8.17 -4.67 -11.03
CA LEU A 51 8.13 -5.32 -9.73
C LEU A 51 8.41 -4.29 -8.64
N LEU A 52 7.48 -4.20 -7.70
CA LEU A 52 7.54 -3.31 -6.54
C LEU A 52 7.87 -4.15 -5.32
N HIS A 53 8.91 -3.79 -4.58
CA HIS A 53 9.27 -4.55 -3.40
C HIS A 53 9.63 -3.64 -2.22
N ALA A 54 8.96 -3.84 -1.10
CA ALA A 54 9.30 -3.18 0.16
C ALA A 54 10.49 -3.89 0.79
N VAL A 55 11.62 -3.18 0.91
CA VAL A 55 12.87 -3.67 1.49
C VAL A 55 13.45 -2.61 2.42
N ALA A 56 13.69 -3.00 3.68
CA ALA A 56 14.12 -2.08 4.74
C ALA A 56 13.22 -0.85 4.90
N ASP A 57 13.71 0.32 4.53
CA ASP A 57 13.10 1.64 4.64
C ASP A 57 12.62 2.19 3.29
N VAL A 58 12.77 1.41 2.21
CA VAL A 58 12.43 1.84 0.85
C VAL A 58 11.51 0.85 0.15
N VAL A 59 10.73 1.35 -0.80
CA VAL A 59 10.11 0.52 -1.84
C VAL A 59 10.98 0.68 -3.08
N GLU A 60 11.63 -0.40 -3.54
CA GLU A 60 12.33 -0.36 -4.83
C GLU A 60 11.41 -0.80 -5.98
N VAL A 61 11.64 -0.17 -7.12
CA VAL A 61 10.93 -0.40 -8.38
C VAL A 61 11.91 -1.00 -9.37
N CYS A 62 11.62 -2.22 -9.81
CA CYS A 62 12.42 -2.95 -10.78
C CYS A 62 11.63 -3.19 -12.05
N GLU A 63 12.33 -3.35 -13.18
CA GLU A 63 11.69 -3.84 -14.41
C GLU A 63 11.41 -5.34 -14.29
N TYR A 64 10.18 -5.77 -14.63
CA TYR A 64 9.76 -7.18 -14.51
C TYR A 64 10.67 -8.16 -15.27
N GLY A 65 11.16 -7.76 -16.45
CA GLY A 65 12.02 -8.58 -17.29
C GLY A 65 13.51 -8.50 -16.98
N ALA A 66 13.92 -7.62 -16.07
CA ALA A 66 15.33 -7.33 -15.83
C ALA A 66 15.61 -7.09 -14.34
N CYS A 67 15.12 -7.99 -13.49
CA CYS A 67 15.29 -7.90 -12.04
C CYS A 67 16.73 -8.17 -11.57
N ASP A 68 17.55 -8.74 -12.44
CA ASP A 68 18.99 -8.86 -12.29
C ASP A 68 19.69 -7.49 -12.36
N LYS A 69 19.09 -6.53 -13.06
CA LYS A 69 19.52 -5.13 -13.05
C LYS A 69 19.09 -4.48 -11.73
N GLY A 70 19.88 -3.51 -11.27
CA GLY A 70 19.55 -2.73 -10.07
C GLY A 70 18.20 -2.01 -10.20
N ALA A 71 17.65 -1.57 -9.07
CA ALA A 71 16.37 -0.85 -9.05
C ALA A 71 16.40 0.39 -9.96
N LEU A 72 15.33 0.59 -10.73
CA LEU A 72 15.13 1.80 -11.53
C LEU A 72 14.83 3.01 -10.63
N ARG A 73 14.16 2.76 -9.50
CA ARG A 73 13.72 3.77 -8.55
C ARG A 73 13.71 3.20 -7.13
N HIS A 74 13.99 4.08 -6.18
CA HIS A 74 13.72 3.86 -4.76
C HIS A 74 12.66 4.87 -4.31
N ILE A 75 11.72 4.46 -3.48
CA ILE A 75 10.68 5.32 -2.90
C ILE A 75 10.79 5.24 -1.38
N CYS A 76 11.26 6.32 -0.77
CA CYS A 76 11.41 6.53 0.67
C CYS A 76 10.18 7.30 1.20
N ALA A 77 9.14 6.58 1.62
CA ALA A 77 7.90 7.20 2.11
C ALA A 77 8.07 7.93 3.45
N SER A 78 8.99 7.47 4.30
CA SER A 78 9.34 8.09 5.57
C SER A 78 10.78 7.73 5.95
N SER A 79 11.46 8.60 6.68
CA SER A 79 12.81 8.33 7.22
C SER A 79 12.78 7.58 8.56
N THR A 80 11.62 7.51 9.21
CA THR A 80 11.46 6.90 10.55
C THR A 80 10.51 5.70 10.53
N ASN A 81 9.51 5.72 9.63
CA ASN A 81 8.50 4.68 9.53
C ASN A 81 8.76 3.81 8.30
N LEU A 82 8.97 2.52 8.53
CA LEU A 82 9.36 1.59 7.49
C LEU A 82 8.13 1.10 6.70
N PRO A 83 8.24 0.87 5.39
CA PRO A 83 7.18 0.22 4.63
C PRO A 83 7.01 -1.24 5.08
N THR A 84 5.79 -1.63 5.43
CA THR A 84 5.45 -2.98 5.89
C THR A 84 4.60 -3.76 4.89
N CYS A 85 3.82 -3.07 4.07
CA CYS A 85 2.98 -3.65 3.04
C CYS A 85 2.74 -2.68 1.88
N ILE A 86 2.49 -3.23 0.70
CA ILE A 86 2.26 -2.46 -0.52
C ILE A 86 1.15 -3.10 -1.33
N ALA A 87 0.43 -2.30 -2.10
CA ALA A 87 -0.55 -2.77 -3.08
C ALA A 87 -0.65 -1.79 -4.25
N TYR A 88 -0.76 -2.33 -5.46
CA TYR A 88 -0.89 -1.55 -6.69
C TYR A 88 -2.27 -1.77 -7.33
N TYR A 89 -2.84 -0.70 -7.89
CA TYR A 89 -4.01 -0.75 -8.76
C TYR A 89 -3.94 0.40 -9.78
N PRO A 90 -4.18 0.15 -11.08
CA PRO A 90 -4.08 1.16 -12.13
C PRO A 90 -5.23 2.18 -12.06
N ALA A 91 -5.17 3.10 -11.10
CA ALA A 91 -6.19 4.11 -10.88
C ALA A 91 -6.08 5.24 -11.93
N ALA A 92 -7.22 5.72 -12.41
CA ALA A 92 -7.27 6.72 -13.49
C ALA A 92 -6.66 8.09 -13.11
N ASP A 93 -6.64 8.44 -11.83
CA ASP A 93 -6.03 9.67 -11.31
C ASP A 93 -4.50 9.56 -11.08
N GLY A 94 -3.94 8.38 -11.37
CA GLY A 94 -2.55 8.03 -11.21
C GLY A 94 -2.14 7.73 -9.77
N PHE A 95 -3.02 7.85 -8.77
CA PHE A 95 -2.73 7.46 -7.38
C PHE A 95 -2.97 5.96 -7.23
N ASP A 96 -1.97 5.18 -7.62
CA ASP A 96 -2.06 3.77 -7.96
C ASP A 96 -1.30 2.86 -6.98
N LEU A 97 -0.34 3.41 -6.22
CA LEU A 97 0.47 2.66 -5.26
C LEU A 97 0.13 3.02 -3.81
N LEU A 98 -0.33 2.03 -3.03
CA LEU A 98 -0.47 2.11 -1.58
C LEU A 98 0.80 1.59 -0.91
N ILE A 99 1.26 2.31 0.11
CA ILE A 99 2.38 1.93 0.98
C ILE A 99 1.92 2.05 2.43
N GLY A 100 1.78 0.92 3.10
CA GLY A 100 1.51 0.87 4.54
C GLY A 100 2.80 0.95 5.35
N LEU A 101 2.78 1.71 6.44
CA LEU A 101 3.95 1.98 7.28
C LEU A 101 3.87 1.33 8.66
N THR A 102 5.01 1.25 9.35
CA THR A 102 5.10 0.79 10.75
C THR A 102 4.35 1.67 11.75
N SER A 103 4.09 2.93 11.41
CA SER A 103 3.29 3.86 12.22
C SER A 103 1.79 3.61 12.17
N GLY A 104 1.33 2.77 11.23
CA GLY A 104 -0.08 2.63 10.90
C GLY A 104 -0.54 3.53 9.75
N ASP A 105 0.30 4.46 9.29
CA ASP A 105 -0.07 5.37 8.21
C ASP A 105 -0.10 4.66 6.85
N VAL A 106 -1.01 5.08 5.97
CA VAL A 106 -1.03 4.67 4.56
C VAL A 106 -0.61 5.86 3.70
N VAL A 107 0.45 5.69 2.91
CA VAL A 107 0.91 6.65 1.92
C VAL A 107 0.48 6.18 0.53
N VAL A 108 -0.26 7.02 -0.18
CA VAL A 108 -0.69 6.78 -1.56
C VAL A 108 0.18 7.61 -2.49
N VAL A 109 0.81 6.95 -3.46
CA VAL A 109 1.82 7.51 -4.36
C VAL A 109 1.40 7.31 -5.80
N LYS A 110 1.87 8.20 -6.68
CA LYS A 110 1.75 8.05 -8.14
C LYS A 110 2.99 7.37 -8.70
N LEU A 111 2.89 6.10 -9.07
CA LEU A 111 4.01 5.33 -9.60
C LEU A 111 4.54 5.93 -10.90
N GLY A 112 3.67 6.23 -11.86
CA GLY A 112 4.07 6.82 -13.14
C GLY A 112 4.82 8.16 -12.97
N ALA A 113 4.29 9.07 -12.15
CA ALA A 113 4.97 10.34 -11.88
C ALA A 113 6.34 10.13 -11.21
N GLN A 114 6.46 9.14 -10.32
CA GLN A 114 7.73 8.82 -9.68
C GLN A 114 8.77 8.29 -10.68
N MET A 115 8.33 7.55 -11.70
CA MET A 115 9.20 7.02 -12.75
C MET A 115 9.67 8.09 -13.74
N GLU A 116 8.91 9.17 -13.92
CA GLU A 116 9.26 10.31 -14.75
C GLU A 116 10.09 11.38 -14.02
N ALA A 117 10.20 11.26 -12.70
CA ALA A 117 10.92 12.21 -11.86
C ALA A 117 12.41 12.30 -12.26
N PRO A 118 12.96 13.52 -12.44
CA PRO A 118 14.37 13.67 -12.79
C PRO A 118 15.30 13.18 -11.68
N GLY A 119 16.46 12.64 -12.07
CA GLY A 119 17.51 12.20 -11.15
C GLY A 119 17.11 10.99 -10.30
N GLN A 120 17.71 10.84 -9.12
CA GLN A 120 17.42 9.77 -8.15
C GLN A 120 16.52 10.23 -6.99
N ASN A 121 15.52 11.09 -7.28
CA ASN A 121 14.58 11.52 -6.26
C ASN A 121 13.81 10.32 -5.68
N SER A 122 14.07 10.04 -4.41
CA SER A 122 13.45 8.94 -3.68
C SER A 122 12.24 9.37 -2.86
N ARG A 123 11.98 10.68 -2.71
CA ARG A 123 10.77 11.13 -2.02
C ARG A 123 9.54 10.94 -2.92
N PRO A 124 8.42 10.44 -2.38
CA PRO A 124 7.15 10.41 -3.10
C PRO A 124 6.75 11.79 -3.62
N LEU A 125 6.36 11.86 -4.88
CA LEU A 125 5.85 13.10 -5.49
C LEU A 125 4.36 13.31 -5.15
N GLY A 126 4.08 14.34 -4.35
CA GLY A 126 2.72 14.75 -3.98
C GLY A 126 1.85 13.64 -3.38
N PRO A 127 2.33 12.91 -2.35
CA PRO A 127 1.60 11.78 -1.80
C PRO A 127 0.32 12.21 -1.08
N ILE A 128 -0.65 11.30 -0.99
CA ILE A 128 -1.79 11.42 -0.06
C ILE A 128 -1.47 10.55 1.15
N ILE A 129 -1.60 11.11 2.35
CA ILE A 129 -1.30 10.39 3.59
C ILE A 129 -2.60 10.22 4.39
N PHE A 130 -2.93 8.97 4.71
CA PHE A 130 -3.99 8.61 5.65
C PHE A 130 -3.31 8.28 6.98
N ALA A 131 -3.40 9.22 7.91
CA ALA A 131 -2.71 9.13 9.18
C ALA A 131 -3.45 8.21 10.16
N ALA A 132 -2.68 7.40 10.90
CA ALA A 132 -3.17 6.37 11.80
C ALA A 132 -3.89 6.95 13.03
N ASP A 133 -3.53 8.17 13.43
CA ASP A 133 -4.12 8.93 14.53
C ASP A 133 -5.61 9.21 14.31
N VAL A 134 -6.01 9.50 13.07
CA VAL A 134 -7.40 9.72 12.68
C VAL A 134 -8.23 8.43 12.84
N ALA A 135 -7.62 7.27 12.62
CA ALA A 135 -8.26 5.97 12.79
C ALA A 135 -8.26 5.49 14.25
N GLY A 136 -7.48 6.12 15.12
CA GLY A 136 -7.32 5.74 16.53
C GLY A 136 -6.51 4.46 16.74
N ASP A 137 -5.75 4.02 15.73
CA ASP A 137 -4.94 2.79 15.77
C ASP A 137 -3.56 3.02 15.14
N THR A 138 -2.57 3.25 15.99
CA THR A 138 -1.17 3.49 15.59
C THR A 138 -0.35 2.21 15.52
N SER A 139 -0.98 1.03 15.61
CA SER A 139 -0.27 -0.22 15.43
C SER A 139 0.12 -0.41 13.95
N ARG A 140 1.28 -1.05 13.73
CA ARG A 140 1.84 -1.23 12.38
C ARG A 140 0.82 -1.85 11.41
N LEU A 141 0.87 -1.41 10.15
CA LEU A 141 0.10 -2.05 9.10
C LEU A 141 0.65 -3.43 8.75
N VAL A 142 -0.25 -4.37 8.53
CA VAL A 142 0.05 -5.76 8.18
C VAL A 142 -0.33 -6.04 6.72
N SER A 143 -1.38 -5.39 6.23
CA SER A 143 -1.86 -5.52 4.87
C SER A 143 -2.59 -4.26 4.42
N VAL A 144 -2.46 -3.95 3.13
CA VAL A 144 -3.27 -2.95 2.43
C VAL A 144 -3.76 -3.58 1.14
N ALA A 145 -4.97 -3.25 0.72
CA ALA A 145 -5.54 -3.74 -0.52
C ALA A 145 -6.52 -2.75 -1.10
N TRP A 146 -6.50 -2.58 -2.41
CA TRP A 146 -7.56 -1.89 -3.13
C TRP A 146 -8.84 -2.72 -3.06
N ILE A 147 -9.98 -2.06 -2.85
CA ILE A 147 -11.27 -2.75 -2.93
C ILE A 147 -11.51 -3.11 -4.42
N PRO A 148 -11.75 -4.39 -4.75
CA PRO A 148 -12.12 -4.77 -6.11
C PRO A 148 -13.30 -3.93 -6.61
N THR A 149 -13.35 -3.66 -7.92
CA THR A 149 -14.41 -2.84 -8.56
C THR A 149 -14.54 -1.39 -8.06
N SER A 150 -13.69 -0.93 -7.14
CA SER A 150 -13.73 0.47 -6.67
C SER A 150 -13.09 1.46 -7.63
N HIS A 151 -12.50 0.98 -8.74
CA HIS A 151 -11.77 1.81 -9.72
C HIS A 151 -10.67 2.67 -9.08
N GLY A 152 -10.04 2.18 -8.01
CA GLY A 152 -9.00 2.89 -7.30
C GLY A 152 -9.53 4.03 -6.42
N CYS A 153 -10.83 4.08 -6.13
CA CYS A 153 -11.44 5.09 -5.28
C CYS A 153 -11.50 4.69 -3.80
N THR A 154 -11.38 3.41 -3.47
CA THR A 154 -11.47 2.92 -2.07
C THR A 154 -10.46 1.80 -1.82
N PHE A 155 -9.87 1.78 -0.63
CA PHE A 155 -8.96 0.74 -0.19
C PHE A 155 -9.21 0.35 1.27
N MET A 156 -8.61 -0.76 1.69
CA MET A 156 -8.66 -1.27 3.05
C MET A 156 -7.26 -1.34 3.65
N ALA A 157 -7.17 -1.15 4.96
CA ALA A 157 -5.95 -1.28 5.72
C ALA A 157 -6.18 -2.15 6.96
N ALA A 158 -5.31 -3.14 7.18
CA ALA A 158 -5.37 -4.05 8.32
C ALA A 158 -4.17 -3.82 9.24
N HIS A 159 -4.46 -3.62 10.52
CA HIS A 159 -3.49 -3.26 11.56
C HIS A 159 -3.13 -4.46 12.43
N ALA A 160 -1.95 -4.42 13.06
CA ALA A 160 -1.44 -5.50 13.91
C ALA A 160 -2.26 -5.72 15.20
N SER A 161 -3.03 -4.72 15.61
CA SER A 161 -4.06 -4.80 16.64
C SER A 161 -5.21 -5.76 16.31
N GLY A 162 -5.38 -6.12 15.03
CA GLY A 162 -6.55 -6.83 14.51
C GLY A 162 -7.64 -5.92 13.95
N SER A 163 -7.48 -4.59 14.01
CA SER A 163 -8.41 -3.63 13.40
C SER A 163 -8.31 -3.62 11.87
N VAL A 164 -9.43 -3.40 11.21
CA VAL A 164 -9.50 -3.23 9.75
C VAL A 164 -10.32 -1.97 9.44
N PHE A 165 -9.74 -1.09 8.63
CA PHE A 165 -10.36 0.17 8.21
C PHE A 165 -10.55 0.21 6.70
N VAL A 166 -11.57 0.96 6.27
CA VAL A 166 -11.88 1.21 4.86
C VAL A 166 -11.77 2.70 4.61
N TYR A 167 -10.99 3.09 3.61
CA TYR A 167 -10.69 4.48 3.29
C TYR A 167 -11.14 4.83 1.88
N PRO A 168 -11.97 5.87 1.72
CA PRO A 168 -12.18 6.50 0.42
C PRO A 168 -10.98 7.38 0.07
N LYS A 169 -10.49 7.26 -1.17
CA LYS A 169 -9.43 8.10 -1.75
C LYS A 169 -9.98 9.42 -2.30
N CYS A 170 -11.24 9.43 -2.77
CA CYS A 170 -11.83 10.58 -3.43
C CYS A 170 -11.80 11.83 -2.54
N ARG A 171 -11.30 12.93 -3.13
CA ARG A 171 -11.28 14.25 -2.52
C ARG A 171 -12.69 14.67 -2.14
N ALA A 172 -12.90 14.63 -0.84
CA ALA A 172 -13.67 15.62 -0.17
C ALA A 172 -12.82 16.06 1.03
N GLN A 173 -12.17 17.21 0.97
CA GLN A 173 -12.77 18.34 1.69
C GLN A 173 -14.30 18.27 1.66
N GLN A 174 -14.92 17.43 2.48
CA GLN A 174 -16.35 17.55 2.75
C GLN A 174 -16.68 17.07 4.18
N PRO A 175 -17.19 17.99 5.00
CA PRO A 175 -18.47 17.91 5.73
C PRO A 175 -19.61 17.00 5.23
N CYS A 176 -19.46 16.13 4.23
CA CYS A 176 -20.53 15.31 3.66
C CYS A 176 -20.69 13.94 4.34
N LEU A 177 -19.76 13.54 5.21
CA LEU A 177 -19.94 12.41 6.13
C LEU A 177 -21.01 12.68 7.21
N ARG A 178 -21.70 13.83 7.19
CA ARG A 178 -22.94 14.03 7.96
C ARG A 178 -24.18 13.38 7.34
N ALA A 179 -24.12 12.86 6.11
CA ALA A 179 -25.30 12.29 5.44
C ALA A 179 -25.28 10.76 5.28
N ALA A 180 -24.16 10.09 5.49
CA ALA A 180 -24.10 8.63 5.48
C ALA A 180 -23.89 8.13 6.92
N GLY A 181 -24.95 7.55 7.48
CA GLY A 181 -25.02 7.06 8.84
C GLY A 181 -23.79 6.25 9.25
N ALA A 182 -23.32 6.55 10.46
CA ALA A 182 -22.32 5.79 11.18
C ALA A 182 -22.54 4.28 11.01
N ILE A 183 -21.59 3.60 10.35
CA ILE A 183 -21.37 2.19 10.59
C ILE A 183 -20.75 2.11 11.98
N ARG A 184 -21.61 2.13 12.99
CA ARG A 184 -21.26 1.75 14.35
C ARG A 184 -20.76 0.32 14.29
N GLY A 185 -19.52 0.12 14.73
CA GLY A 185 -19.02 -1.20 15.08
C GLY A 185 -20.04 -1.91 15.97
N ILE A 186 -20.30 -3.17 15.65
CA ILE A 186 -21.17 -4.04 16.44
C ILE A 186 -20.51 -4.21 17.81
N ARG A 187 -20.92 -3.36 18.77
CA ARG A 187 -20.80 -3.64 20.20
C ARG A 187 -22.21 -3.71 20.76
N GLY A 188 -22.48 -4.82 21.45
CA GLY A 188 -23.77 -5.20 21.99
C GLY A 188 -24.50 -4.07 22.71
N ALA A 189 -25.79 -3.99 22.43
CA ALA A 189 -26.73 -3.05 22.99
C ALA A 189 -26.80 -3.14 24.53
N ARG A 190 -26.68 -1.99 25.21
CA ARG A 190 -27.49 -1.67 26.40
C ARG A 190 -27.94 -0.21 26.30
N GLY A 191 -29.23 -0.01 26.58
CA GLY A 191 -30.00 1.17 26.20
C GLY A 191 -29.63 2.46 26.92
N GLY A 192 -29.87 3.57 26.21
CA GLY A 192 -29.87 4.94 26.73
C GLY A 192 -30.66 5.83 25.77
N ARG A 193 -31.67 6.54 26.30
CA ARG A 193 -32.61 7.41 25.56
C ARG A 193 -31.89 8.59 24.87
N PRO A 194 -32.40 9.12 23.74
CA PRO A 194 -31.85 10.32 23.13
C PRO A 194 -32.28 11.59 23.89
N PRO A 195 -31.46 12.65 23.93
CA PRO A 195 -31.85 13.92 24.53
C PRO A 195 -32.76 14.74 23.60
N GLN A 196 -33.71 15.45 24.21
CA GLN A 196 -34.66 16.35 23.56
C GLN A 196 -33.96 17.56 22.93
N ARG A 197 -34.44 17.95 21.74
CA ARG A 197 -34.10 19.22 21.07
C ARG A 197 -35.02 20.35 21.57
N SER A 198 -34.41 21.45 21.99
CA SER A 198 -34.96 22.82 22.01
C SER A 198 -33.88 23.69 21.35
N GLY A 199 -34.10 24.63 20.43
CA GLY A 199 -35.25 25.48 20.13
C GLY A 199 -34.81 26.94 20.23
N CYS A 200 -34.67 27.63 19.09
CA CYS A 200 -34.57 29.10 18.89
C CYS A 200 -33.23 29.77 19.34
N TRP A 201 -32.67 30.78 18.67
CA TRP A 201 -33.26 32.05 18.22
C TRP A 201 -32.67 32.59 16.90
N ALA A 202 -33.46 33.44 16.25
CA ALA A 202 -33.20 34.20 15.04
C ALA A 202 -32.51 35.55 15.33
N ALA A 203 -31.70 36.02 14.38
CA ALA A 203 -31.74 37.34 13.73
C ALA A 203 -30.62 37.40 12.67
#